data_AF-A0A5J6RJX4-F1
#
_entry.id   AF-A0A5J6RJX4-F1
#
_cell.length_a   1.000
_cell.length_b   1.000
_cell.length_c   1.000
_cell.angle_alpha   90.00
_cell.angle_beta   90.00
_cell.angle_gamma   90.00
#
_symmetry.space_group_name_H-M   'P 1'
#
loop_
_entity.id
_entity.type
_entity.pdbx_description
1 polymer ?
#
loop_
_entity_poly.entity_id
_entity_poly.type
_entity_poly.pdbx_seq_one_letter_code
_entity_poly.pdbx_strand_id
1 'polypeptide(L)'
;MQFNNGNFLIETIVPKDELIISRTDLKGIITYANDTFAEISGYSADELIGKPHNIVRHPDMPKSVFKELWEDLQTKGRWSGFVKNLRKDSGFYWVYAEISGVFKDNKLVEYKSIRTPISFEDKKKYQLLYDELKIKNNEKIRKISYE
;
A
#
# COMPACT_ATOMS: atom_id res chain seq x y z
N MET A 1 -16.73 -14.81 6.99
CA MET A 1 -16.21 -14.07 8.16
C MET A 1 -16.86 -12.69 8.11
N GLN A 2 -17.89 -12.48 8.92
CA GLN A 2 -18.48 -11.15 9.12
C GLN A 2 -17.53 -10.39 10.04
N PHE A 3 -16.92 -9.33 9.52
CA PHE A 3 -16.06 -8.44 10.31
C PHE A 3 -16.93 -7.30 10.83
N ASN A 4 -17.63 -7.54 11.94
CA ASN A 4 -18.56 -6.58 12.55
C ASN A 4 -17.88 -5.63 13.57
N ASN A 5 -16.55 -5.48 13.56
CA ASN A 5 -15.86 -4.57 14.48
C ASN A 5 -15.19 -3.40 13.76
N GLY A 6 -15.78 -2.22 13.97
CA GLY A 6 -15.05 -1.00 14.32
C GLY A 6 -14.70 -0.07 13.16
N ASN A 7 -13.51 -0.24 12.59
CA ASN A 7 -12.90 0.82 11.76
C ASN A 7 -12.56 0.38 10.35
N PHE A 8 -12.93 -0.85 9.95
CA PHE A 8 -12.53 -1.41 8.66
C PHE A 8 -13.01 -0.60 7.44
N LEU A 9 -14.09 0.15 7.60
CA LEU A 9 -14.64 1.04 6.57
C LEU A 9 -14.21 2.50 6.74
N ILE A 10 -13.38 2.81 7.73
CA ILE A 10 -12.94 4.16 8.03
C ILE A 10 -11.64 4.45 7.29
N GLU A 11 -11.71 5.45 6.41
CA GLU A 11 -10.55 6.00 5.73
C GLU A 11 -9.85 7.05 6.61
N THR A 12 -8.53 6.93 6.75
CA THR A 12 -7.66 8.04 7.16
C THR A 12 -7.21 8.80 5.92
N ILE A 13 -7.52 10.09 5.87
CA ILE A 13 -7.11 10.95 4.76
C ILE A 13 -5.64 11.30 4.90
N VAL A 14 -4.87 11.01 3.86
CA VAL A 14 -3.48 11.49 3.74
C VAL A 14 -3.51 12.99 3.43
N PRO A 15 -2.87 13.85 4.25
CA PRO A 15 -2.84 15.29 3.99
C PRO A 15 -2.17 15.63 2.66
N LYS A 16 -2.64 16.70 1.99
CA LYS A 16 -2.19 17.06 0.63
C LYS A 16 -0.69 17.33 0.52
N ASP A 17 -0.11 17.93 1.56
CA ASP A 17 1.27 18.39 1.57
C ASP A 17 2.24 17.39 2.24
N GLU A 18 1.74 16.21 2.58
CA GLU A 18 2.49 15.18 3.29
C GLU A 18 2.93 14.05 2.34
N LEU A 19 4.17 13.59 2.51
CA LEU A 19 4.72 12.45 1.79
C LEU A 19 4.91 11.27 2.74
N ILE A 20 4.42 10.12 2.34
CA ILE A 20 4.65 8.87 3.06
C ILE A 20 5.88 8.20 2.41
N ILE A 21 6.96 8.03 3.18
CA ILE A 21 8.23 7.52 2.68
C ILE A 21 8.62 6.25 3.45
N SER A 22 9.04 5.23 2.71
CA SER A 22 9.66 4.05 3.30
C SER A 22 10.80 3.53 2.42
N ARG A 23 11.78 2.87 3.04
CA ARG A 23 12.78 2.07 2.35
C ARG A 23 12.75 0.64 2.84
N THR A 24 13.14 -0.27 1.97
CA THR A 24 13.26 -1.68 2.32
C THR A 24 14.57 -2.27 1.82
N ASP A 25 15.00 -3.35 2.45
CA ASP A 25 15.98 -4.25 1.84
C ASP A 25 15.39 -4.95 0.60
N LEU A 26 16.20 -5.78 -0.07
CA LEU A 26 15.79 -6.52 -1.26
C LEU A 26 14.75 -7.63 -1.00
N LYS A 27 14.52 -7.97 0.27
CA LYS A 27 13.48 -8.93 0.71
C LYS A 27 12.17 -8.22 1.07
N GLY A 28 12.12 -6.89 0.97
CA GLY A 28 10.95 -6.08 1.33
C GLY A 28 10.81 -5.85 2.84
N ILE A 29 11.87 -6.04 3.62
CA ILE A 29 11.90 -5.70 5.05
C ILE A 29 12.16 -4.21 5.19
N ILE A 30 11.30 -3.51 5.93
CA ILE A 30 11.38 -2.06 6.14
C ILE A 30 12.66 -1.73 6.91
N THR A 31 13.51 -0.90 6.30
CA THR A 31 14.75 -0.38 6.88
C THR A 31 14.63 1.09 7.30
N TYR A 32 13.62 1.79 6.77
CA TYR A 32 13.33 3.17 7.11
C TYR A 32 11.83 3.47 6.89
N ALA A 33 11.25 4.26 7.79
CA ALA A 33 9.93 4.86 7.69
C ALA A 33 10.02 6.30 8.21
N ASN A 34 9.41 7.25 7.53
CA ASN A 34 9.27 8.61 8.07
C ASN A 34 8.09 8.70 9.05
N ASP A 35 8.04 9.80 9.80
CA ASP A 35 7.01 10.04 10.83
C ASP A 35 5.60 10.01 10.23
N THR A 36 5.42 10.61 9.04
CA THR A 36 4.14 10.55 8.30
C THR A 36 3.69 9.11 8.03
N PHE A 37 4.61 8.20 7.69
CA PHE A 37 4.25 6.79 7.48
C PHE A 37 3.83 6.13 8.80
N ALA A 38 4.54 6.37 9.89
CA ALA A 38 4.17 5.87 11.20
C ALA A 38 2.76 6.36 11.60
N GLU A 39 2.53 7.68 11.58
CA GLU A 39 1.26 8.30 11.95
C GLU A 39 0.08 7.81 11.10
N ILE A 40 0.20 7.85 9.77
CA ILE A 40 -0.89 7.47 8.86
C ILE A 40 -1.16 5.97 8.86
N SER A 41 -0.15 5.13 9.15
CA SER A 41 -0.37 3.68 9.25
C SER A 41 -0.89 3.24 10.62
N GLY A 42 -0.80 4.10 11.63
CA GLY A 42 -1.15 3.80 13.02
C GLY A 42 -0.12 2.92 13.73
N TYR A 43 1.06 2.74 13.16
CA TYR A 43 2.19 2.05 13.78
C TYR A 43 3.20 3.07 14.30
N SER A 44 3.96 2.72 15.34
CA SER A 44 5.19 3.46 15.63
C SER A 44 6.29 3.10 14.63
N ALA A 45 7.30 3.97 14.49
CA ALA A 45 8.46 3.69 13.64
C ALA A 45 9.14 2.37 14.04
N ASP A 46 9.33 2.12 15.34
CA ASP A 46 9.94 0.88 15.85
C ASP A 46 9.13 -0.38 15.52
N GLU A 47 7.80 -0.26 15.42
CA GLU A 47 6.95 -1.37 15.00
C GLU A 47 7.01 -1.62 13.49
N LEU A 48 7.37 -0.62 12.69
CA LEU A 48 7.54 -0.73 11.24
C LEU A 48 8.91 -1.29 10.88
N ILE A 49 9.99 -0.81 11.53
CA ILE A 49 11.36 -1.22 11.21
C ILE A 49 11.52 -2.73 11.46
N GLY A 50 12.14 -3.42 10.50
CA GLY A 50 12.37 -4.87 10.56
C GLY A 50 11.13 -5.71 10.21
N LYS A 51 9.98 -5.11 9.90
CA LYS A 51 8.80 -5.83 9.41
C LYS A 51 8.76 -5.89 7.90
N PRO A 52 8.16 -6.94 7.31
CA PRO A 52 7.86 -6.95 5.89
C PRO A 52 6.86 -5.82 5.55
N HIS A 53 7.07 -5.13 4.43
CA HIS A 53 6.21 -4.01 4.00
C HIS A 53 4.74 -4.43 3.81
N ASN A 54 4.47 -5.72 3.59
CA ASN A 54 3.12 -6.26 3.50
C ASN A 54 2.30 -6.17 4.81
N ILE A 55 2.89 -5.71 5.93
CA ILE A 55 2.15 -5.40 7.16
C ILE A 55 1.02 -4.38 6.94
N VAL A 56 1.17 -3.49 5.96
CA VAL A 56 0.13 -2.52 5.56
C VAL A 56 -0.66 -2.98 4.32
N ARG A 57 -0.54 -4.25 3.90
CA ARG A 57 -1.26 -4.75 2.73
C ARG A 57 -2.74 -4.88 3.04
N HIS A 58 -3.56 -4.12 2.32
CA HIS A 58 -5.01 -4.23 2.45
C HIS A 58 -5.55 -5.46 1.71
N PRO A 59 -6.49 -6.23 2.30
CA PRO A 59 -7.07 -7.40 1.64
C PRO A 59 -7.96 -7.09 0.43
N ASP A 60 -8.37 -5.83 0.22
CA ASP A 60 -9.03 -5.42 -1.05
C ASP A 60 -8.08 -5.29 -2.23
N MET A 61 -6.77 -5.23 -1.99
CA MET A 61 -5.83 -5.13 -3.10
C MET A 61 -5.73 -6.48 -3.83
N PRO A 62 -5.92 -6.53 -5.16
CA PRO A 62 -5.82 -7.76 -5.93
C PRO A 62 -4.41 -8.33 -5.85
N LYS A 63 -4.28 -9.66 -5.81
CA LYS A 63 -2.95 -10.30 -5.80
C LYS A 63 -2.14 -9.99 -7.06
N SER A 64 -2.83 -9.81 -8.20
CA SER A 64 -2.20 -9.48 -9.48
C SER A 64 -1.46 -8.15 -9.47
N VAL A 65 -1.94 -7.14 -8.74
CA VAL A 65 -1.28 -5.83 -8.66
C VAL A 65 0.10 -5.95 -8.00
N PHE A 66 0.23 -6.75 -6.95
CA PHE A 66 1.54 -6.98 -6.31
C PHE A 66 2.45 -7.88 -7.14
N LYS A 67 1.88 -8.80 -7.93
CA LYS A 67 2.66 -9.60 -8.88
C LYS A 67 3.29 -8.68 -9.93
N GLU A 68 2.48 -7.81 -10.53
CA GLU A 68 2.93 -6.79 -11.49
C GLU A 68 3.98 -5.86 -10.88
N LEU A 69 3.77 -5.40 -9.63
CA LEU A 69 4.77 -4.60 -8.90
C LEU A 69 6.14 -5.28 -8.89
N TRP A 70 6.22 -6.54 -8.49
CA TRP A 70 7.50 -7.25 -8.41
C TRP A 70 8.11 -7.52 -9.78
N GLU A 71 7.29 -7.83 -10.79
CA GLU A 71 7.73 -7.99 -12.18
C GLU A 71 8.33 -6.67 -12.73
N ASP A 72 7.68 -5.54 -12.47
CA ASP A 72 8.11 -4.22 -12.90
C ASP A 72 9.36 -3.73 -12.16
N LEU A 73 9.48 -4.01 -10.86
CA LEU A 73 10.71 -3.71 -10.12
C LEU A 73 11.90 -4.50 -10.67
N GLN A 74 11.71 -5.75 -11.09
CA GLN A 74 12.79 -6.57 -11.65
C GLN A 74 13.14 -6.19 -13.09
N THR A 75 12.15 -5.82 -13.91
CA THR A 75 12.35 -5.60 -15.35
C THR A 75 12.57 -4.13 -15.72
N LYS A 76 11.89 -3.20 -15.03
CA LYS A 76 11.92 -1.76 -15.29
C LYS A 76 12.67 -0.99 -14.21
N GLY A 77 12.96 -1.61 -13.06
CA GLY A 77 13.57 -0.96 -11.90
C GLY A 77 12.65 -0.02 -11.13
N ARG A 78 11.37 0.06 -11.53
CA ARG A 78 10.36 0.95 -10.95
C ARG A 78 8.95 0.43 -11.18
N TRP A 79 8.04 0.79 -10.28
CA TRP A 79 6.61 0.56 -10.40
C TRP A 79 5.85 1.76 -9.83
N SER A 80 4.67 2.03 -10.37
CA SER A 80 3.77 3.02 -9.80
C SER A 80 2.32 2.59 -9.90
N GLY A 81 1.51 2.92 -8.90
CA GLY A 81 0.09 2.58 -8.92
C GLY A 81 -0.67 3.01 -7.68
N PHE A 82 -1.98 2.84 -7.73
CA PHE A 82 -2.88 3.20 -6.64
C PHE A 82 -2.94 2.06 -5.63
N VAL A 83 -2.77 2.36 -4.36
CA VAL A 83 -2.70 1.35 -3.31
C VAL A 83 -3.60 1.73 -2.15
N LYS A 84 -4.51 0.82 -1.81
CA LYS A 84 -5.23 0.82 -0.53
C LYS A 84 -4.36 0.10 0.50
N ASN A 85 -4.04 0.78 1.59
CA ASN A 85 -3.22 0.24 2.67
C ASN A 85 -4.06 0.04 3.93
N LEU A 86 -3.73 -1.00 4.69
CA LEU A 86 -4.33 -1.33 5.99
C LEU A 86 -3.58 -0.60 7.10
N ARG A 87 -4.34 -0.02 8.03
CA ARG A 87 -3.83 0.55 9.27
C ARG A 87 -3.79 -0.50 10.38
N LYS A 88 -2.98 -0.26 11.41
CA LYS A 88 -2.91 -1.10 12.62
C LYS A 88 -4.27 -1.27 13.31
N ASP A 89 -5.07 -0.20 13.33
CA ASP A 89 -6.41 -0.14 13.91
C ASP A 89 -7.50 -0.77 13.01
N SER A 90 -7.09 -1.49 11.96
CA SER A 90 -7.93 -2.09 10.92
C SER A 90 -8.62 -1.12 9.98
N GLY A 91 -8.44 0.20 10.11
CA GLY A 91 -8.85 1.17 9.09
C GLY A 91 -8.00 1.11 7.83
N PHE A 92 -8.20 2.05 6.90
CA PHE A 92 -7.42 2.10 5.67
C PHE A 92 -7.06 3.52 5.25
N TYR A 93 -6.13 3.62 4.30
CA TYR A 93 -5.82 4.86 3.60
C TYR A 93 -5.44 4.56 2.15
N TRP A 94 -5.74 5.49 1.26
CA TRP A 94 -5.38 5.41 -0.16
C TRP A 94 -4.20 6.30 -0.50
N VAL A 95 -3.34 5.79 -1.38
CA VAL A 95 -2.19 6.53 -1.92
C VAL A 95 -1.98 6.21 -3.38
N TYR A 96 -1.29 7.11 -4.08
CA TYR A 96 -0.53 6.79 -5.27
C TYR A 96 0.89 6.49 -4.83
N ALA A 97 1.37 5.28 -5.12
CA ALA A 97 2.69 4.81 -4.73
C ALA A 97 3.63 4.81 -5.93
N GLU A 98 4.81 5.35 -5.75
CA GLU A 98 5.94 5.25 -6.67
C GLU A 98 7.06 4.50 -5.96
N ILE A 99 7.49 3.39 -6.54
CA ILE A 99 8.50 2.51 -5.98
C ILE A 99 9.64 2.38 -6.98
N SER A 100 10.88 2.53 -6.53
CA SER A 100 12.06 2.36 -7.37
C SER A 100 13.18 1.60 -6.65
N GLY A 101 13.98 0.90 -7.44
CA GLY A 101 15.25 0.36 -6.97
C GLY A 101 16.27 1.47 -6.80
N VAL A 102 17.06 1.38 -5.74
CA VAL A 102 18.20 2.25 -5.49
C VAL A 102 19.47 1.44 -5.75
N PHE A 103 20.37 2.02 -6.55
CA PHE A 103 21.57 1.35 -7.02
C PHE A 103 22.82 2.03 -6.47
N LYS A 104 23.76 1.22 -5.99
CA LYS A 104 25.11 1.63 -5.63
C LYS A 104 26.09 0.80 -6.45
N ASP A 105 27.00 1.46 -7.18
CA ASP A 105 27.97 0.79 -8.05
C ASP A 105 27.30 -0.20 -9.04
N ASN A 106 26.21 0.23 -9.67
CA ASN A 106 25.34 -0.57 -10.56
C ASN A 106 24.72 -1.83 -9.92
N LYS A 107 24.78 -1.98 -8.59
CA LYS A 107 24.11 -3.06 -7.86
C LYS A 107 22.88 -2.53 -7.15
N LEU A 108 21.75 -3.21 -7.31
CA LEU A 108 20.54 -2.93 -6.56
C LEU A 108 20.80 -3.21 -5.07
N VAL A 109 20.55 -2.23 -4.19
CA VAL A 109 20.85 -2.33 -2.76
C VAL A 109 19.63 -2.13 -1.85
N GLU A 110 18.64 -1.37 -2.28
CA GLU A 110 17.40 -1.13 -1.53
C GLU A 110 16.25 -0.82 -2.51
N TYR A 111 15.02 -0.89 -2.01
CA TYR A 111 13.87 -0.27 -2.67
C TYR A 111 13.42 0.95 -1.87
N LYS A 112 13.00 2.00 -2.57
CA LYS A 112 12.42 3.21 -2.00
C LYS A 112 10.99 3.34 -2.49
N SER A 113 10.06 3.67 -1.58
CA SER A 113 8.69 4.02 -1.92
C SER A 113 8.38 5.44 -1.44
N ILE A 114 7.80 6.23 -2.34
CA ILE A 114 7.17 7.53 -2.04
C ILE A 114 5.69 7.36 -2.34
N ARG A 115 4.85 7.88 -1.45
CA ARG A 115 3.40 7.74 -1.52
C ARG A 115 2.74 9.11 -1.30
N THR A 116 1.83 9.46 -2.19
CA THR A 116 1.11 10.73 -2.20
C THR A 116 -0.40 10.51 -2.05
N PRO A 117 -1.13 11.51 -1.53
CA PRO A 117 -2.59 11.48 -1.48
C PRO A 117 -3.20 11.44 -2.88
N ILE A 118 -4.42 10.90 -2.98
CA ILE A 118 -5.17 10.81 -4.24
C ILE A 118 -6.56 11.44 -4.12
N SER A 119 -7.13 11.81 -5.27
CA SER A 119 -8.48 12.38 -5.36
C SER A 119 -9.55 11.38 -4.91
N PHE A 120 -10.73 11.89 -4.51
CA PHE A 120 -11.86 11.02 -4.18
C PHE A 120 -12.35 10.22 -5.40
N GLU A 121 -12.31 10.85 -6.57
CA GLU A 121 -12.64 10.26 -7.85
C GLU A 121 -11.75 9.05 -8.16
N ASP A 122 -10.44 9.17 -7.93
CA ASP A 122 -9.50 8.06 -8.11
C ASP A 122 -9.76 6.94 -7.09
N LYS A 123 -10.01 7.26 -5.81
CA LYS A 123 -10.37 6.25 -4.80
C LYS A 123 -11.54 5.40 -5.26
N LYS A 124 -12.62 6.06 -5.73
CA LYS A 124 -13.83 5.38 -6.22
C LYS A 124 -13.53 4.55 -7.46
N LYS A 125 -12.84 5.12 -8.44
CA LYS A 125 -12.48 4.44 -9.70
C LYS A 125 -11.65 3.19 -9.44
N TYR A 126 -10.60 3.29 -8.63
CA TYR A 126 -9.68 2.17 -8.38
C TYR A 126 -10.28 1.13 -7.42
N GLN A 127 -11.15 1.50 -6.49
CA GLN A 127 -11.92 0.53 -5.72
C GLN A 127 -12.76 -0.37 -6.64
N LEU A 128 -13.54 0.22 -7.55
CA LEU A 128 -14.37 -0.54 -8.50
C LEU A 128 -13.52 -1.43 -9.41
N LEU A 129 -12.44 -0.88 -9.98
CA LEU A 129 -11.50 -1.63 -10.83
C LEU A 129 -10.90 -2.83 -10.11
N TYR A 130 -10.50 -2.65 -8.84
CA TYR A 130 -9.89 -3.73 -8.05
C TYR A 130 -10.89 -4.79 -7.63
N ASP A 131 -12.14 -4.40 -7.35
CA ASP A 131 -13.21 -5.37 -7.11
C ASP A 131 -13.49 -6.22 -8.36
N GLU A 132 -13.54 -5.61 -9.55
CA GLU A 132 -13.69 -6.31 -10.83
C GLU A 132 -12.52 -7.27 -11.10
N LEU A 133 -11.27 -6.82 -10.91
CA LEU A 133 -10.09 -7.67 -11.05
C LEU A 133 -10.12 -8.87 -10.10
N LYS A 134 -10.56 -8.65 -8.86
CA LYS A 134 -10.68 -9.73 -7.88
C LYS A 134 -11.76 -10.73 -8.26
N ILE A 135 -12.92 -10.28 -8.74
CA ILE A 135 -13.97 -11.16 -9.27
C ILE A 135 -13.40 -12.01 -10.42
N LYS A 136 -12.73 -11.38 -11.39
CA LYS A 136 -12.13 -12.06 -12.55
C LYS A 136 -11.09 -13.11 -12.14
N ASN A 137 -10.35 -12.86 -11.07
CA ASN A 137 -9.33 -13.77 -10.54
C ASN A 137 -9.89 -14.80 -9.54
N ASN A 138 -11.21 -14.90 -9.36
CA ASN A 138 -11.86 -15.72 -8.33
C ASN A 138 -11.33 -15.44 -6.90
N GLU A 139 -10.93 -14.19 -6.65
CA GLU A 139 -10.50 -13.72 -5.33
C GLU A 139 -11.73 -13.26 -4.51
N LYS A 140 -11.66 -13.44 -3.19
CA LYS A 140 -12.73 -12.99 -2.29
C LYS A 140 -12.85 -11.48 -2.34
N ILE A 141 -14.00 -10.97 -2.80
CA ILE A 141 -14.38 -9.57 -2.66
C ILE A 141 -15.18 -9.35 -1.39
N ARG A 142 -15.19 -8.10 -0.93
CA ARG A 142 -16.05 -7.68 0.17
C ARG A 142 -17.17 -6.83 -0.42
N LYS A 143 -18.42 -7.26 -0.23
CA LYS A 143 -19.55 -6.39 -0.51
C LYS A 143 -19.64 -5.36 0.61
N ILE A 144 -19.33 -4.11 0.30
CA ILE A 144 -19.64 -2.97 1.15
C ILE A 144 -21.08 -2.58 0.79
N SER A 145 -22.03 -2.94 1.64
CA SER A 145 -23.41 -2.43 1.54
C SER A 145 -23.43 -1.07 2.21
N TYR A 146 -23.69 -0.02 1.44
CA TYR A 146 -24.09 1.27 2.01
C TYR A 146 -25.59 1.16 2.27
N GLU A 147 -25.99 1.04 3.53
CA GLU A 147 -27.36 1.37 3.95
C GLU A 147 -27.52 2.89 4.04
#